data_AF-A0A7C3I8B0-F1
#
_entry.id   AF-A0A7C3I8B0-F1
#
_cell.length_a   1.000
_cell.length_b   1.000
_cell.length_c   1.000
_cell.angle_alpha   90.00
_cell.angle_beta   90.00
_cell.angle_gamma   90.00
#
_symmetry.space_group_name_H-M   'P 1'
#
loop_
_entity.id
_entity.type
_entity.pdbx_description
1 polymer ?
#
loop_
_entity_poly.entity_id
_entity_poly.type
_entity_poly.pdbx_seq_one_letter_code
_entity_poly.pdbx_strand_id
1 'polypeptide(L)'
;MWFRFSIALVLMVTTATAQDTIVNYYKNGKKHSEGVMYLGAENGLWKYYTKKGILDYEAEMYAGNVSGRITYYYSDGKKKNEGEIMYGYYRGKYAEWFTNGNVAVKGQFRYGGRDSLWSFYYENGKPQKEVMYEYGKLPRMVSFWNQEGIQTVKNGNGMYKEIGVTGKIIAEGAYLNGRETGLWSYYYTDGSPQGKGSYENGMPTGQWTWWYEDGKKKSELNYTSGKNISWYRNGNVEMEGMLKDSLKEGKWTFYFEDGKKEMEGEYHLDKREGVHTRYYPSGKKQSEITFEKGMKNGPAKWWFENGKTDMEGTFVSDIQEGKWTYWRTDGGKGNEGMYKDGKMEGKWTWWYQNGKVWKEVEFKEGIKNGLNIVYYENGQISHKGNFLNGAETGYWEMFYEDGKKKMDGYFDNGVMNGKWKGYYENGQKKYEHNYKDSVLEGKSLYWYENGNLQSEENYVNKKYHGAYKTWHENGKPCIEGNYEHGEKHGKWNYYNDFGVQTKAEGYKNGRPHGKWISWHRNGNLQTEIPYDEGLKNGTVRFYNEKGEVVYEAVYKGNKVVKVVKQKEQ
;
A
#
# COMPACT_ATOMS: atom_id res chain seq x y z
N MET A 1 25.91 -62.20 -15.99
CA MET A 1 25.34 -63.57 -16.01
C MET A 1 25.44 -64.18 -14.62
N TRP A 2 24.58 -63.78 -13.68
CA TRP A 2 24.45 -64.44 -12.37
C TRP A 2 22.98 -64.31 -11.93
N PHE A 3 22.22 -65.40 -12.04
CA PHE A 3 20.99 -65.61 -11.28
C PHE A 3 21.34 -66.50 -10.10
N ARG A 4 21.09 -66.02 -8.89
CA ARG A 4 20.85 -66.87 -7.71
C ARG A 4 19.56 -66.37 -7.07
N PHE A 5 18.57 -67.24 -7.04
CA PHE A 5 17.32 -67.06 -6.32
C PHE A 5 17.60 -67.05 -4.81
N SER A 6 17.15 -66.01 -4.13
CA SER A 6 16.93 -66.01 -2.68
C SER A 6 15.45 -65.78 -2.45
N ILE A 7 14.79 -66.81 -1.92
CA ILE A 7 13.41 -66.78 -1.45
C ILE A 7 13.36 -65.86 -0.23
N ALA A 8 12.72 -64.70 -0.37
CA ALA A 8 12.34 -63.86 0.76
C ALA A 8 10.88 -64.16 1.11
N LEU A 9 10.72 -64.89 2.22
CA LEU A 9 9.47 -65.11 2.91
C LEU A 9 8.96 -63.75 3.44
N VAL A 10 8.12 -63.06 2.67
CA VAL A 10 7.42 -61.87 3.16
C VAL A 10 6.26 -62.35 4.01
N LEU A 11 6.46 -62.33 5.33
CA LEU A 11 5.37 -62.34 6.30
C LEU A 11 4.45 -61.15 6.01
N MET A 12 3.33 -61.40 5.31
CA MET A 12 2.19 -60.49 5.37
C MET A 12 1.59 -60.63 6.76
N VAL A 13 2.00 -59.76 7.67
CA VAL A 13 1.22 -59.48 8.88
C VAL A 13 -0.05 -58.78 8.40
N THR A 14 -1.12 -59.53 8.14
CA THR A 14 -2.47 -58.98 8.03
C THR A 14 -2.87 -58.50 9.43
N THR A 15 -2.53 -57.27 9.78
CA THR A 15 -3.25 -56.60 10.86
C THR A 15 -4.65 -56.33 10.36
N ALA A 16 -5.59 -57.23 10.70
CA ALA A 16 -7.00 -56.90 10.68
C ALA A 16 -7.19 -55.72 11.65
N THR A 17 -7.22 -54.49 11.14
CA THR A 17 -7.60 -53.33 11.93
C THR A 17 -9.11 -53.38 12.11
N ALA A 18 -9.56 -53.43 13.36
CA ALA A 18 -10.98 -53.44 13.69
C ALA A 18 -11.63 -52.17 13.12
N GLN A 19 -12.65 -52.36 12.28
CA GLN A 19 -13.57 -51.30 11.88
C GLN A 19 -14.53 -51.09 13.05
N ASP A 20 -14.20 -50.13 13.93
CA ASP A 20 -15.08 -49.77 15.03
C ASP A 20 -16.25 -48.95 14.48
N THR A 21 -17.47 -49.42 14.75
CA THR A 21 -18.68 -48.62 14.54
C THR A 21 -18.79 -47.62 15.69
N ILE A 22 -18.77 -46.33 15.38
CA ILE A 22 -18.87 -45.22 16.32
C ILE A 22 -20.27 -44.64 16.28
N VAL A 23 -20.81 -44.33 17.46
CA VAL A 23 -22.04 -43.55 17.62
C VAL A 23 -21.73 -42.35 18.51
N ASN A 24 -21.84 -41.16 17.94
CA ASN A 24 -21.73 -39.90 18.65
C ASN A 24 -23.10 -39.42 19.12
N TYR A 25 -23.16 -38.73 20.25
CA TYR A 25 -24.39 -38.23 20.83
C TYR A 25 -24.31 -36.72 21.08
N TYR A 26 -25.43 -36.04 20.88
CA TYR A 26 -25.61 -34.68 21.39
C TYR A 26 -25.67 -34.71 22.93
N LYS A 27 -25.42 -33.55 23.56
CA LYS A 27 -25.56 -33.37 25.02
C LYS A 27 -26.93 -33.76 25.58
N ASN A 28 -27.98 -33.75 24.75
CA ASN A 28 -29.34 -34.15 25.13
C ASN A 28 -29.59 -35.68 25.02
N GLY A 29 -28.55 -36.48 24.78
CA GLY A 29 -28.62 -37.94 24.68
C GLY A 29 -29.18 -38.49 23.37
N LYS A 30 -29.54 -37.64 22.39
CA LYS A 30 -29.93 -38.08 21.05
C LYS A 30 -28.70 -38.35 20.19
N LYS A 31 -28.78 -39.34 19.29
CA LYS A 31 -27.71 -39.61 18.31
C LYS A 31 -27.39 -38.33 17.53
N HIS A 32 -26.09 -38.06 17.35
CA HIS A 32 -25.55 -36.99 16.53
C HIS A 32 -25.10 -37.56 15.19
N SER A 33 -24.24 -38.58 15.23
CA SER A 33 -23.79 -39.28 14.03
C SER A 33 -23.46 -40.73 14.34
N GLU A 34 -23.58 -41.61 13.35
CA GLU A 34 -23.13 -42.99 13.44
C GLU A 34 -22.47 -43.44 12.14
N GLY A 35 -21.41 -44.25 12.24
CA GLY A 35 -20.66 -44.74 11.09
C GLY A 35 -19.41 -45.52 11.49
N VAL A 36 -18.57 -45.86 10.52
CA VAL A 36 -17.34 -46.61 10.75
C VAL A 36 -16.14 -45.65 10.75
N MET A 37 -15.24 -45.77 11.72
CA MET A 37 -13.95 -45.08 11.68
C MET A 37 -12.86 -46.00 11.13
N TYR A 38 -11.98 -45.44 10.30
CA TYR A 38 -10.77 -46.10 9.83
C TYR A 38 -9.59 -45.14 9.97
N LEU A 39 -8.55 -45.56 10.71
CA LEU A 39 -7.36 -44.74 11.02
C LEU A 39 -7.70 -43.36 11.62
N GLY A 40 -8.72 -43.30 12.49
CA GLY A 40 -9.12 -42.06 13.18
C GLY A 40 -9.92 -41.07 12.33
N ALA A 41 -10.31 -41.45 11.11
CA ALA A 41 -11.15 -40.63 10.24
C ALA A 41 -12.44 -41.37 9.87
N GLU A 42 -13.50 -40.59 9.60
CA GLU A 42 -14.79 -41.10 9.10
C GLU A 42 -14.58 -41.81 7.75
N ASN A 43 -15.02 -43.07 7.65
CA ASN A 43 -14.87 -43.91 6.47
C ASN A 43 -16.11 -44.78 6.24
N GLY A 44 -16.51 -44.99 4.99
CA GLY A 44 -17.74 -45.71 4.64
C GLY A 44 -19.01 -44.88 4.87
N LEU A 45 -20.16 -45.52 5.03
CA LEU A 45 -21.44 -44.84 5.19
C LEU A 45 -21.57 -44.23 6.60
N TRP A 46 -21.77 -42.92 6.66
CA TRP A 46 -22.07 -42.17 7.88
C TRP A 46 -23.47 -41.57 7.83
N LYS A 47 -24.17 -41.61 8.96
CA LYS A 47 -25.49 -40.99 9.15
C LYS A 47 -25.38 -39.88 10.17
N TYR A 48 -26.02 -38.74 9.89
CA TYR A 48 -26.04 -37.57 10.75
C TYR A 48 -27.47 -37.20 11.07
N TYR A 49 -27.72 -36.86 12.33
CA TYR A 49 -29.05 -36.60 12.88
C TYR A 49 -29.13 -35.18 13.40
N THR A 50 -30.30 -34.57 13.31
CA THR A 50 -30.60 -33.29 13.94
C THR A 50 -30.64 -33.43 15.48
N LYS A 51 -30.59 -32.30 16.22
CA LYS A 51 -30.76 -32.29 17.70
C LYS A 51 -32.07 -32.92 18.19
N LYS A 52 -33.07 -33.07 17.32
CA LYS A 52 -34.35 -33.74 17.61
C LYS A 52 -34.29 -35.26 17.42
N GLY A 53 -33.17 -35.81 16.94
CA GLY A 53 -32.99 -37.22 16.63
C GLY A 53 -33.54 -37.65 15.27
N ILE A 54 -33.87 -36.70 14.40
CA ILE A 54 -34.34 -36.95 13.03
C ILE A 54 -33.13 -37.06 12.11
N LEU A 55 -33.08 -38.08 11.24
CA LEU A 55 -32.01 -38.25 10.24
C LEU A 55 -31.99 -37.01 9.33
N ASP A 56 -30.85 -36.32 9.26
CA ASP A 56 -30.65 -35.11 8.46
C ASP A 56 -30.07 -35.47 7.08
N TYR A 57 -28.95 -36.18 7.10
CA TYR A 57 -28.32 -36.71 5.89
C TYR A 57 -27.48 -37.96 6.18
N GLU A 58 -27.22 -38.73 5.13
CA GLU A 58 -26.23 -39.80 5.12
C GLU A 58 -25.24 -39.59 3.97
N ALA A 59 -23.98 -39.94 4.20
CA ALA A 59 -22.89 -39.68 3.26
C ALA A 59 -21.86 -40.81 3.28
N GLU A 60 -21.34 -41.17 2.11
CA GLU A 60 -20.15 -42.00 1.97
C GLU A 60 -18.90 -41.14 2.21
N MET A 61 -18.15 -41.51 3.24
CA MET A 61 -16.95 -40.82 3.70
C MET A 61 -15.70 -41.59 3.28
N TYR A 62 -14.67 -40.85 2.86
CA TYR A 62 -13.33 -41.39 2.64
C TYR A 62 -12.31 -40.45 3.28
N ALA A 63 -11.56 -40.96 4.26
CA ALA A 63 -10.56 -40.19 5.02
C ALA A 63 -11.12 -38.85 5.56
N GLY A 64 -12.32 -38.88 6.14
CA GLY A 64 -12.97 -37.72 6.76
C GLY A 64 -13.62 -36.73 5.79
N ASN A 65 -13.58 -36.99 4.48
CA ASN A 65 -14.23 -36.15 3.47
C ASN A 65 -15.39 -36.89 2.83
N VAL A 66 -16.48 -36.19 2.50
CA VAL A 66 -17.55 -36.75 1.67
C VAL A 66 -16.97 -37.07 0.29
N SER A 67 -16.98 -38.36 -0.06
CA SER A 67 -16.42 -38.88 -1.30
C SER A 67 -17.20 -40.11 -1.72
N GLY A 68 -18.30 -39.88 -2.41
CA GLY A 68 -19.27 -40.91 -2.80
C GLY A 68 -20.68 -40.37 -2.72
N ARG A 69 -21.63 -41.26 -2.50
CA ARG A 69 -23.06 -40.92 -2.39
C ARG A 69 -23.34 -40.05 -1.17
N ILE A 70 -24.17 -39.02 -1.34
CA ILE A 70 -24.76 -38.22 -0.26
C ILE A 70 -26.27 -38.13 -0.45
N THR A 71 -27.04 -38.26 0.62
CA THR A 71 -28.51 -38.17 0.61
C THR A 71 -28.98 -37.33 1.79
N TYR A 72 -29.73 -36.27 1.50
CA TYR A 72 -30.39 -35.42 2.49
C TYR A 72 -31.86 -35.80 2.64
N TYR A 73 -32.42 -35.59 3.83
CA TYR A 73 -33.80 -35.93 4.16
C TYR A 73 -34.60 -34.71 4.62
N TYR A 74 -35.91 -34.78 4.43
CA TYR A 74 -36.86 -33.90 5.10
C TYR A 74 -37.08 -34.35 6.53
N SER A 75 -37.69 -33.48 7.35
CA SER A 75 -37.98 -33.81 8.75
C SER A 75 -38.95 -34.98 8.96
N ASP A 76 -39.70 -35.36 7.91
CA ASP A 76 -40.60 -36.53 7.90
C ASP A 76 -39.91 -37.83 7.44
N GLY A 77 -38.60 -37.79 7.16
CA GLY A 77 -37.79 -38.93 6.74
C GLY A 77 -37.82 -39.23 5.24
N LYS A 78 -38.56 -38.48 4.42
CA LYS A 78 -38.50 -38.61 2.96
C LYS A 78 -37.19 -38.00 2.42
N LYS A 79 -36.69 -38.53 1.31
CA LYS A 79 -35.52 -37.94 0.63
C LYS A 79 -35.83 -36.52 0.16
N LYS A 80 -34.89 -35.61 0.37
CA LYS A 80 -34.91 -34.22 -0.10
C LYS A 80 -34.07 -34.07 -1.35
N ASN A 81 -32.82 -34.54 -1.32
CA ASN A 81 -31.96 -34.63 -2.49
C ASN A 81 -30.88 -35.71 -2.30
N GLU A 82 -30.32 -36.18 -3.41
CA GLU A 82 -29.32 -37.24 -3.46
C GLU A 82 -28.40 -36.98 -4.64
N GLY A 83 -27.09 -37.17 -4.42
CA GLY A 83 -26.08 -37.08 -5.46
C GLY A 83 -24.79 -37.81 -5.09
N GLU A 84 -23.78 -37.69 -5.95
CA GLU A 84 -22.42 -38.14 -5.64
C GLU A 84 -21.50 -36.91 -5.54
N ILE A 85 -20.63 -36.88 -4.53
CA ILE A 85 -19.64 -35.83 -4.33
C ILE A 85 -18.24 -36.43 -4.46
N MET A 86 -17.35 -35.74 -5.16
CA MET A 86 -15.93 -36.09 -5.23
C MET A 86 -15.11 -34.80 -5.21
N TYR A 87 -14.09 -34.74 -4.36
CA TYR A 87 -13.25 -33.54 -4.15
C TYR A 87 -14.06 -32.27 -3.81
N GLY A 88 -15.18 -32.40 -3.09
CA GLY A 88 -16.03 -31.28 -2.69
C GLY A 88 -17.03 -30.79 -3.75
N TYR A 89 -17.08 -31.40 -4.92
CA TYR A 89 -18.02 -31.03 -5.99
C TYR A 89 -18.98 -32.18 -6.32
N TYR A 90 -20.22 -31.84 -6.67
CA TYR A 90 -21.15 -32.81 -7.23
C TYR A 90 -20.62 -33.39 -8.55
N ARG A 91 -20.80 -34.68 -8.70
CA ARG A 91 -20.47 -35.48 -9.87
C ARG A 91 -21.55 -36.54 -10.07
N GLY A 92 -21.71 -37.05 -11.27
CA GLY A 92 -22.58 -38.20 -11.52
C GLY A 92 -24.06 -37.85 -11.41
N LYS A 93 -24.88 -38.84 -11.04
CA LYS A 93 -26.35 -38.66 -11.00
C LYS A 93 -26.76 -37.80 -9.82
N TYR A 94 -27.78 -36.98 -10.04
CA TYR A 94 -28.37 -36.14 -9.01
C TYR A 94 -29.89 -36.13 -9.14
N ALA A 95 -30.58 -36.11 -8.01
CA ALA A 95 -32.02 -35.95 -7.94
C ALA A 95 -32.44 -35.16 -6.70
N GLU A 96 -33.51 -34.37 -6.84
CA GLU A 96 -34.21 -33.71 -5.74
C GLU A 96 -35.68 -34.13 -5.78
N TRP A 97 -36.32 -34.11 -4.62
CA TRP A 97 -37.72 -34.43 -4.44
C TRP A 97 -38.44 -33.29 -3.75
N PHE A 98 -39.72 -33.12 -4.04
CA PHE A 98 -40.63 -32.29 -3.25
C PHE A 98 -40.92 -32.95 -1.89
N THR A 99 -41.45 -32.18 -0.94
CA THR A 99 -41.88 -32.68 0.39
C THR A 99 -42.95 -33.77 0.29
N ASN A 100 -43.75 -33.77 -0.78
CA ASN A 100 -44.73 -34.82 -1.02
C ASN A 100 -44.09 -36.17 -1.46
N GLY A 101 -42.82 -36.16 -1.88
CA GLY A 101 -42.06 -37.35 -2.32
C GLY A 101 -41.96 -37.50 -3.85
N ASN A 102 -42.61 -36.65 -4.63
CA ASN A 102 -42.44 -36.62 -6.08
C ASN A 102 -41.07 -36.05 -6.44
N VAL A 103 -40.44 -36.55 -7.52
CA VAL A 103 -39.18 -36.01 -8.04
C VAL A 103 -39.43 -34.57 -8.49
N ALA A 104 -38.57 -33.63 -8.06
CA ALA A 104 -38.60 -32.23 -8.46
C ALA A 104 -37.65 -31.93 -9.61
N VAL A 105 -36.43 -32.46 -9.54
CA VAL A 105 -35.44 -32.37 -10.61
C VAL A 105 -34.56 -33.60 -10.59
N LYS A 106 -34.07 -34.01 -11.76
CA LYS A 106 -33.01 -35.01 -11.87
C LYS A 106 -32.10 -34.71 -13.05
N GLY A 107 -30.83 -35.07 -12.93
CA GLY A 107 -29.85 -34.83 -13.97
C GLY A 107 -28.49 -35.41 -13.61
N GLN A 108 -27.46 -34.89 -14.27
CA GLN A 108 -26.09 -35.27 -13.99
C GLN A 108 -25.19 -34.05 -13.78
N PHE A 109 -24.26 -34.16 -12.85
CA PHE A 109 -23.20 -33.19 -12.66
C PHE A 109 -21.88 -33.71 -13.22
N ARG A 110 -21.10 -32.81 -13.81
CA ARG A 110 -19.72 -33.05 -14.21
C ARG A 110 -18.87 -31.85 -13.79
N TYR A 111 -17.83 -32.12 -12.99
CA TYR A 111 -16.96 -31.08 -12.41
C TYR A 111 -17.73 -29.95 -11.68
N GLY A 112 -18.78 -30.31 -10.94
CA GLY A 112 -19.63 -29.34 -10.21
C GLY A 112 -20.64 -28.58 -11.07
N GLY A 113 -20.58 -28.66 -12.39
CA GLY A 113 -21.55 -28.05 -13.32
C GLY A 113 -22.63 -29.04 -13.76
N ARG A 114 -23.84 -28.54 -14.03
CA ARG A 114 -24.88 -29.33 -14.69
C ARG A 114 -24.37 -29.81 -16.05
N ASP A 115 -24.54 -31.08 -16.33
CA ASP A 115 -24.13 -31.71 -17.58
C ASP A 115 -25.25 -32.62 -18.09
N SER A 116 -25.32 -32.77 -19.41
CA SER A 116 -26.31 -33.59 -20.09
C SER A 116 -27.75 -33.12 -19.84
N LEU A 117 -28.73 -34.03 -19.98
CA LEU A 117 -30.14 -33.71 -19.87
C LEU A 117 -30.56 -33.57 -18.41
N TRP A 118 -31.18 -32.44 -18.08
CA TRP A 118 -31.80 -32.17 -16.79
C TRP A 118 -33.31 -32.09 -16.96
N SER A 119 -34.03 -32.94 -16.23
CA SER A 119 -35.50 -33.00 -16.23
C SER A 119 -36.04 -32.39 -14.95
N PHE A 120 -37.00 -31.47 -15.09
CA PHE A 120 -37.70 -30.77 -14.03
C PHE A 120 -39.17 -31.17 -14.06
N TYR A 121 -39.80 -31.21 -12.89
CA TYR A 121 -41.15 -31.71 -12.71
C TYR A 121 -41.97 -30.73 -11.87
N TYR A 122 -43.27 -30.72 -12.11
CA TYR A 122 -44.23 -30.07 -11.22
C TYR A 122 -44.40 -30.87 -9.93
N GLU A 123 -44.88 -30.22 -8.88
CA GLU A 123 -45.12 -30.86 -7.58
C GLU A 123 -46.13 -32.03 -7.67
N ASN A 124 -47.03 -32.00 -8.66
CA ASN A 124 -47.95 -33.11 -8.96
C ASN A 124 -47.29 -34.30 -9.70
N GLY A 125 -45.97 -34.27 -9.93
CA GLY A 125 -45.19 -35.33 -10.56
C GLY A 125 -45.19 -35.30 -12.09
N LYS A 126 -45.96 -34.41 -12.75
CA LYS A 126 -45.92 -34.26 -14.20
C LYS A 126 -44.60 -33.61 -14.64
N PRO A 127 -44.04 -33.98 -15.81
CA PRO A 127 -42.87 -33.29 -16.34
C PRO A 127 -43.19 -31.80 -16.55
N GLN A 128 -42.22 -30.92 -16.30
CA GLN A 128 -42.32 -29.48 -16.51
C GLN A 128 -41.41 -29.06 -17.66
N LYS A 129 -40.12 -29.37 -17.58
CA LYS A 129 -39.17 -29.04 -18.64
C LYS A 129 -37.97 -29.95 -18.66
N GLU A 130 -37.35 -30.02 -19.82
CA GLU A 130 -36.06 -30.65 -20.01
C GLU A 130 -35.10 -29.67 -20.64
N VAL A 131 -33.92 -29.54 -20.05
CA VAL A 131 -32.87 -28.62 -20.50
C VAL A 131 -31.59 -29.41 -20.67
N MET A 132 -30.94 -29.27 -21.82
CA MET A 132 -29.62 -29.84 -22.02
C MET A 132 -28.56 -28.84 -21.61
N TYR A 133 -27.63 -29.30 -20.78
CA TYR A 133 -26.43 -28.58 -20.41
C TYR A 133 -25.22 -29.27 -21.06
N GLU A 134 -24.37 -28.51 -21.73
CA GLU A 134 -23.14 -29.01 -22.34
C GLU A 134 -22.00 -28.07 -21.97
N TYR A 135 -20.85 -28.62 -21.63
CA TYR A 135 -19.69 -27.83 -21.24
C TYR A 135 -19.31 -26.81 -22.34
N GLY A 136 -19.19 -25.54 -21.96
CA GLY A 136 -18.84 -24.44 -22.87
C GLY A 136 -19.97 -23.98 -23.81
N LYS A 137 -21.19 -24.52 -23.69
CA LYS A 137 -22.35 -24.10 -24.48
C LYS A 137 -23.43 -23.50 -23.59
N LEU A 138 -24.22 -22.58 -24.15
CA LEU A 138 -25.43 -22.10 -23.48
C LEU A 138 -26.44 -23.26 -23.32
N PRO A 139 -27.16 -23.33 -22.18
CA PRO A 139 -28.21 -24.32 -21.99
C PRO A 139 -29.26 -24.21 -23.09
N ARG A 140 -29.77 -25.36 -23.55
CA ARG A 140 -30.79 -25.42 -24.59
C ARG A 140 -32.05 -26.09 -24.09
N MET A 141 -33.20 -25.45 -24.29
CA MET A 141 -34.51 -26.03 -24.01
C MET A 141 -34.71 -27.24 -24.92
N VAL A 142 -35.05 -28.40 -24.35
CA VAL A 142 -35.36 -29.62 -25.11
C VAL A 142 -36.87 -29.82 -25.15
N SER A 143 -37.51 -29.71 -24.00
CA SER A 143 -38.95 -29.94 -23.87
C SER A 143 -39.55 -29.03 -22.80
N PHE A 144 -40.80 -28.63 -22.98
CA PHE A 144 -41.60 -27.95 -21.96
C PHE A 144 -43.04 -28.47 -22.01
N TRP A 145 -43.60 -28.73 -20.84
CA TRP A 145 -44.99 -29.12 -20.63
C TRP A 145 -45.64 -28.12 -19.69
N ASN A 146 -46.89 -27.74 -19.97
CA ASN A 146 -47.67 -26.91 -19.07
C ASN A 146 -48.18 -27.72 -17.84
N GLN A 147 -48.83 -27.06 -16.87
CA GLN A 147 -49.35 -27.70 -15.66
C GLN A 147 -50.42 -28.78 -15.94
N GLU A 148 -51.11 -28.72 -17.08
CA GLU A 148 -52.06 -29.73 -17.52
C GLU A 148 -51.36 -30.99 -18.07
N GLY A 149 -50.07 -30.90 -18.40
CA GLY A 149 -49.27 -31.98 -18.97
C GLY A 149 -49.19 -31.95 -20.50
N ILE A 150 -49.64 -30.87 -21.13
CA ILE A 150 -49.56 -30.68 -22.59
C ILE A 150 -48.15 -30.19 -22.92
N GLN A 151 -47.44 -30.92 -23.79
CA GLN A 151 -46.12 -30.54 -24.28
C GLN A 151 -46.24 -29.41 -25.30
N THR A 152 -45.72 -28.22 -25.00
CA THR A 152 -45.78 -27.06 -25.90
C THR A 152 -44.44 -26.72 -26.54
N VAL A 153 -43.33 -27.20 -25.99
CA VAL A 153 -42.01 -27.20 -26.64
C VAL A 153 -41.55 -28.65 -26.80
N LYS A 154 -41.23 -29.04 -28.04
CA LYS A 154 -40.78 -30.38 -28.40
C LYS A 154 -39.52 -30.31 -29.25
N ASN A 155 -38.49 -31.05 -28.85
CA ASN A 155 -37.17 -31.04 -29.50
C ASN A 155 -36.61 -29.62 -29.66
N GLY A 156 -36.85 -28.76 -28.66
CA GLY A 156 -36.43 -27.37 -28.62
C GLY A 156 -37.25 -26.41 -29.48
N ASN A 157 -38.38 -26.85 -30.03
CA ASN A 157 -39.23 -26.03 -30.89
C ASN A 157 -40.64 -25.90 -30.30
N GLY A 158 -41.17 -24.69 -30.23
CA GLY A 158 -42.55 -24.44 -29.85
C GLY A 158 -42.76 -23.24 -28.94
N MET A 159 -43.99 -23.08 -28.47
CA MET A 159 -44.39 -21.95 -27.62
C MET A 159 -44.13 -22.28 -26.15
N TYR A 160 -43.51 -21.34 -25.45
CA TYR A 160 -43.29 -21.36 -24.02
C TYR A 160 -44.30 -20.45 -23.34
N LYS A 161 -44.92 -20.95 -22.28
CA LYS A 161 -45.81 -20.17 -21.40
C LYS A 161 -45.69 -20.70 -19.99
N GLU A 162 -45.10 -19.90 -19.12
CA GLU A 162 -44.91 -20.22 -17.72
C GLU A 162 -45.94 -19.49 -16.85
N ILE A 163 -46.60 -20.27 -16.00
CA ILE A 163 -47.59 -19.78 -15.04
C ILE A 163 -46.95 -19.82 -13.66
N GLY A 164 -46.93 -18.67 -12.98
CA GLY A 164 -46.40 -18.53 -11.63
C GLY A 164 -47.33 -19.12 -10.56
N VAL A 165 -46.88 -19.10 -9.31
CA VAL A 165 -47.61 -19.66 -8.15
C VAL A 165 -48.99 -19.03 -7.92
N THR A 166 -49.21 -17.81 -8.42
CA THR A 166 -50.47 -17.07 -8.32
C THR A 166 -51.48 -17.44 -9.42
N GLY A 167 -51.12 -18.35 -10.34
CA GLY A 167 -51.94 -18.71 -11.50
C GLY A 167 -51.84 -17.72 -12.67
N LYS A 168 -51.01 -16.68 -12.57
CA LYS A 168 -50.78 -15.69 -13.63
C LYS A 168 -49.57 -16.06 -14.49
N ILE A 169 -49.59 -15.67 -15.76
CA ILE A 169 -48.45 -15.84 -16.67
C ILE A 169 -47.29 -14.98 -16.14
N ILE A 170 -46.08 -15.54 -16.09
CA ILE A 170 -44.85 -14.84 -15.67
C ILE A 170 -43.81 -14.75 -16.80
N ALA A 171 -43.91 -15.62 -17.80
CA ALA A 171 -43.09 -15.56 -19.01
C ALA A 171 -43.78 -16.25 -20.18
N GLU A 172 -43.69 -15.68 -21.38
CA GLU A 172 -44.12 -16.33 -22.60
C GLU A 172 -43.28 -15.92 -23.81
N GLY A 173 -43.14 -16.83 -24.77
CA GLY A 173 -42.36 -16.62 -25.98
C GLY A 173 -42.22 -17.90 -26.80
N ALA A 174 -41.28 -17.92 -27.74
CA ALA A 174 -41.01 -19.10 -28.57
C ALA A 174 -39.57 -19.59 -28.45
N TYR A 175 -39.41 -20.90 -28.58
CA TYR A 175 -38.12 -21.55 -28.76
C TYR A 175 -37.98 -22.12 -30.18
N LEU A 176 -36.78 -21.97 -30.75
CA LEU A 176 -36.34 -22.61 -31.98
C LEU A 176 -34.97 -23.24 -31.74
N ASN A 177 -34.85 -24.54 -32.02
CA ASN A 177 -33.64 -25.35 -31.75
C ASN A 177 -33.11 -25.21 -30.31
N GLY A 178 -34.03 -25.03 -29.36
CA GLY A 178 -33.77 -24.91 -27.94
C GLY A 178 -33.27 -23.55 -27.48
N ARG A 179 -33.34 -22.53 -28.34
CA ARG A 179 -32.96 -21.14 -28.03
C ARG A 179 -34.15 -20.21 -28.21
N GLU A 180 -34.22 -19.17 -27.39
CA GLU A 180 -35.25 -18.14 -27.45
C GLU A 180 -35.25 -17.48 -28.83
N THR A 181 -36.43 -17.32 -29.41
CA THR A 181 -36.62 -16.66 -30.71
C THR A 181 -37.90 -15.85 -30.73
N GLY A 182 -37.92 -14.78 -31.54
CA GLY A 182 -39.09 -13.94 -31.73
C GLY A 182 -39.46 -13.14 -30.48
N LEU A 183 -40.72 -12.74 -30.39
CA LEU A 183 -41.21 -11.89 -29.31
C LEU A 183 -41.31 -12.68 -27.98
N TRP A 184 -40.80 -12.07 -26.92
CA TRP A 184 -40.86 -12.54 -25.55
C TRP A 184 -41.46 -11.48 -24.64
N SER A 185 -42.26 -11.94 -23.68
CA SER A 185 -42.92 -11.14 -22.66
C SER A 185 -42.72 -11.75 -21.29
N TYR A 186 -42.38 -10.90 -20.32
CA TYR A 186 -42.17 -11.23 -18.92
C TYR A 186 -43.12 -10.42 -18.06
N TYR A 187 -43.58 -11.01 -16.97
CA TYR A 187 -44.55 -10.40 -16.06
C TYR A 187 -44.14 -10.65 -14.60
N TYR A 188 -44.49 -9.72 -13.74
CA TYR A 188 -44.36 -9.89 -12.30
C TYR A 188 -45.34 -10.98 -11.79
N THR A 189 -45.18 -11.41 -10.53
CA THR A 189 -46.05 -12.44 -9.93
C THR A 189 -47.52 -12.04 -9.85
N ASP A 190 -47.81 -10.74 -9.90
CA ASP A 190 -49.16 -10.18 -9.97
C ASP A 190 -49.69 -10.05 -11.42
N GLY A 191 -48.93 -10.49 -12.42
CA GLY A 191 -49.26 -10.43 -13.85
C GLY A 191 -49.07 -9.07 -14.51
N SER A 192 -48.57 -8.07 -13.81
CA SER A 192 -48.23 -6.78 -14.41
C SER A 192 -47.02 -6.93 -15.36
N PRO A 193 -46.93 -6.15 -16.46
CA PRO A 193 -45.81 -6.25 -17.40
C PRO A 193 -44.48 -5.95 -16.73
N GLN A 194 -43.50 -6.82 -16.92
CA GLN A 194 -42.13 -6.65 -16.43
C GLN A 194 -41.17 -6.31 -17.56
N GLY A 195 -41.28 -7.02 -18.69
CA GLY A 195 -40.37 -6.88 -19.81
C GLY A 195 -40.97 -7.40 -21.10
N LYS A 196 -40.56 -6.82 -22.23
CA LYS A 196 -40.97 -7.24 -23.57
C LYS A 196 -39.87 -6.90 -24.56
N GLY A 197 -39.58 -7.83 -25.46
CA GLY A 197 -38.66 -7.60 -26.57
C GLY A 197 -38.50 -8.84 -27.41
N SER A 198 -37.50 -8.88 -28.27
CA SER A 198 -37.26 -10.02 -29.16
C SER A 198 -35.96 -10.72 -28.85
N TYR A 199 -35.92 -12.03 -29.07
CA TYR A 199 -34.69 -12.81 -29.12
C TYR A 199 -34.42 -13.30 -30.54
N GLU A 200 -33.15 -13.40 -30.88
CA GLU A 200 -32.65 -14.13 -32.03
C GLU A 200 -31.58 -15.11 -31.55
N ASN A 201 -31.83 -16.41 -31.71
CA ASN A 201 -30.88 -17.46 -31.36
C ASN A 201 -30.40 -17.40 -29.89
N GLY A 202 -31.30 -17.04 -28.97
CA GLY A 202 -31.03 -16.89 -27.53
C GLY A 202 -30.40 -15.54 -27.13
N MET A 203 -30.13 -14.65 -28.09
CA MET A 203 -29.57 -13.32 -27.83
C MET A 203 -30.67 -12.26 -27.96
N PRO A 204 -30.80 -11.32 -27.00
CA PRO A 204 -31.77 -10.23 -27.12
C PRO A 204 -31.44 -9.36 -28.33
N THR A 205 -32.45 -9.06 -29.15
CA THR A 205 -32.33 -8.26 -30.38
C THR A 205 -33.44 -7.20 -30.45
N GLY A 206 -33.19 -6.15 -31.22
CA GLY A 206 -34.12 -5.02 -31.36
C GLY A 206 -34.38 -4.28 -30.05
N GLN A 207 -35.56 -3.67 -29.96
CA GLN A 207 -35.96 -2.89 -28.78
C GLN A 207 -36.55 -3.78 -27.69
N TRP A 208 -36.02 -3.63 -26.49
CA TRP A 208 -36.52 -4.20 -25.25
C TRP A 208 -37.05 -3.11 -24.34
N THR A 209 -38.30 -3.25 -23.91
CA THR A 209 -38.89 -2.37 -22.89
C THR A 209 -39.01 -3.14 -21.59
N TRP A 210 -38.57 -2.53 -20.50
CA TRP A 210 -38.74 -3.03 -19.13
C TRP A 210 -39.51 -2.03 -18.30
N TRP A 211 -40.27 -2.53 -17.34
CA TRP A 211 -41.09 -1.74 -16.42
C TRP A 211 -40.77 -2.09 -14.96
N TYR A 212 -40.94 -1.11 -14.07
CA TYR A 212 -41.00 -1.34 -12.65
C TYR A 212 -42.36 -1.95 -12.25
N GLU A 213 -42.43 -2.52 -11.05
CA GLU A 213 -43.66 -3.09 -10.48
C GLU A 213 -44.82 -2.08 -10.40
N ASP A 214 -44.51 -0.78 -10.33
CA ASP A 214 -45.51 0.31 -10.34
C ASP A 214 -46.00 0.69 -11.75
N GLY A 215 -45.53 -0.01 -12.79
CA GLY A 215 -45.90 0.22 -14.19
C GLY A 215 -45.12 1.34 -14.88
N LYS A 216 -44.24 2.07 -14.20
CA LYS A 216 -43.37 3.06 -14.85
C LYS A 216 -42.31 2.36 -15.70
N LYS A 217 -41.93 2.98 -16.83
CA LYS A 217 -40.84 2.47 -17.66
C LYS A 217 -39.53 2.49 -16.85
N LYS A 218 -38.83 1.37 -16.90
CA LYS A 218 -37.50 1.18 -16.32
C LYS A 218 -36.41 1.36 -17.38
N SER A 219 -36.62 0.81 -18.57
CA SER A 219 -35.68 1.00 -19.68
C SER A 219 -36.30 0.69 -21.05
N GLU A 220 -35.75 1.30 -22.09
CA GLU A 220 -35.96 1.02 -23.50
C GLU A 220 -34.59 0.86 -24.14
N LEU A 221 -34.17 -0.38 -24.36
CA LEU A 221 -32.83 -0.71 -24.83
C LEU A 221 -32.90 -1.31 -26.23
N ASN A 222 -32.16 -0.73 -27.18
CA ASN A 222 -32.00 -1.25 -28.53
C ASN A 222 -30.68 -2.02 -28.62
N TYR A 223 -30.74 -3.36 -28.61
CA TYR A 223 -29.56 -4.22 -28.48
C TYR A 223 -28.66 -4.28 -29.73
N THR A 224 -29.19 -3.94 -30.91
CA THR A 224 -28.40 -3.90 -32.16
C THR A 224 -28.08 -2.46 -32.53
N SER A 225 -29.10 -1.68 -32.88
CA SER A 225 -28.93 -0.29 -33.29
C SER A 225 -30.14 0.52 -32.85
N GLY A 226 -29.88 1.71 -32.32
CA GLY A 226 -30.92 2.65 -31.92
C GLY A 226 -30.69 3.32 -30.57
N LYS A 227 -31.66 4.16 -30.20
CA LYS A 227 -31.62 4.91 -28.95
C LYS A 227 -31.87 3.98 -27.76
N ASN A 228 -31.02 4.06 -26.76
CA ASN A 228 -31.13 3.38 -25.48
C ASN A 228 -31.45 4.43 -24.42
N ILE A 229 -32.46 4.19 -23.58
CA ILE A 229 -32.84 5.06 -22.45
C ILE A 229 -33.19 4.19 -21.24
N SER A 230 -32.79 4.61 -20.04
CA SER A 230 -33.24 4.02 -18.79
C SER A 230 -33.65 5.11 -17.82
N TRP A 231 -34.48 4.74 -16.85
CA TRP A 231 -35.06 5.66 -15.89
C TRP A 231 -34.92 5.11 -14.48
N TYR A 232 -34.66 6.01 -13.53
CA TYR A 232 -34.82 5.74 -12.11
C TYR A 232 -36.30 5.54 -11.75
N ARG A 233 -36.58 4.96 -10.57
CA ARG A 233 -37.97 4.74 -10.08
C ARG A 233 -38.77 6.04 -9.93
N ASN A 234 -38.10 7.16 -9.69
CA ASN A 234 -38.74 8.47 -9.63
C ASN A 234 -39.14 9.03 -11.00
N GLY A 235 -38.74 8.39 -12.11
CA GLY A 235 -39.07 8.78 -13.48
C GLY A 235 -38.01 9.67 -14.15
N ASN A 236 -36.96 10.08 -13.44
CA ASN A 236 -35.84 10.79 -14.04
C ASN A 236 -35.05 9.83 -14.93
N VAL A 237 -34.54 10.35 -16.05
CA VAL A 237 -33.63 9.59 -16.93
C VAL A 237 -32.38 9.23 -16.13
N GLU A 238 -31.93 7.99 -16.25
CA GLU A 238 -30.68 7.48 -15.66
C GLU A 238 -29.56 7.53 -16.69
N MET A 239 -29.83 7.08 -17.92
CA MET A 239 -28.93 7.24 -19.04
C MET A 239 -29.68 7.32 -20.36
N GLU A 240 -29.04 7.94 -21.35
CA GLU A 240 -29.43 7.86 -22.74
C GLU A 240 -28.21 7.87 -23.68
N GLY A 241 -28.34 7.20 -24.82
CA GLY A 241 -27.34 7.20 -25.87
C GLY A 241 -27.73 6.31 -27.04
N MET A 242 -26.88 6.20 -28.04
CA MET A 242 -27.14 5.33 -29.19
C MET A 242 -26.18 4.14 -29.22
N LEU A 243 -26.74 2.98 -29.56
CA LEU A 243 -25.96 1.83 -30.03
C LEU A 243 -26.02 1.79 -31.56
N LYS A 244 -24.93 1.35 -32.17
CA LYS A 244 -24.81 0.99 -33.58
C LYS A 244 -24.02 -0.32 -33.65
N ASP A 245 -24.61 -1.34 -34.25
CA ASP A 245 -24.02 -2.68 -34.34
C ASP A 245 -23.57 -3.26 -32.99
N SER A 246 -24.41 -3.02 -31.96
CA SER A 246 -24.23 -3.40 -30.54
C SER A 246 -23.14 -2.63 -29.79
N LEU A 247 -22.55 -1.59 -30.39
CA LEU A 247 -21.50 -0.76 -29.80
C LEU A 247 -22.01 0.67 -29.56
N LYS A 248 -21.55 1.33 -28.50
CA LYS A 248 -21.84 2.75 -28.23
C LYS A 248 -21.31 3.62 -29.34
N GLU A 249 -22.19 4.48 -29.85
CA GLU A 249 -21.92 5.41 -30.93
C GLU A 249 -22.56 6.78 -30.61
N GLY A 250 -21.83 7.85 -30.91
CA GLY A 250 -22.24 9.22 -30.65
C GLY A 250 -22.35 9.55 -29.16
N LYS A 251 -23.16 10.56 -28.86
CA LYS A 251 -23.30 11.10 -27.52
C LYS A 251 -23.99 10.13 -26.57
N TRP A 252 -23.36 9.90 -25.43
CA TRP A 252 -23.95 9.27 -24.26
C TRP A 252 -24.04 10.26 -23.11
N THR A 253 -25.14 10.21 -22.36
CA THR A 253 -25.35 11.03 -21.17
C THR A 253 -25.91 10.17 -20.05
N PHE A 254 -25.35 10.36 -18.87
CA PHE A 254 -25.70 9.69 -17.62
C PHE A 254 -26.12 10.76 -16.62
N TYR A 255 -27.07 10.42 -15.77
CA TYR A 255 -27.71 11.36 -14.85
C TYR A 255 -27.74 10.77 -13.44
N PHE A 256 -27.66 11.65 -12.45
CA PHE A 256 -27.99 11.33 -11.07
C PHE A 256 -29.50 11.12 -10.91
N GLU A 257 -29.91 10.48 -9.81
CA GLU A 257 -31.32 10.25 -9.50
C GLU A 257 -32.13 11.56 -9.38
N ASP A 258 -31.50 12.68 -9.03
CA ASP A 258 -32.14 14.01 -9.00
C ASP A 258 -32.35 14.64 -10.40
N GLY A 259 -31.92 13.97 -11.46
CA GLY A 259 -32.06 14.41 -12.86
C GLY A 259 -30.95 15.31 -13.36
N LYS A 260 -29.96 15.68 -12.53
CA LYS A 260 -28.77 16.41 -13.01
C LYS A 260 -27.84 15.46 -13.76
N LYS A 261 -27.10 16.00 -14.74
CA LYS A 261 -26.07 15.24 -15.44
C LYS A 261 -25.01 14.75 -14.45
N GLU A 262 -24.64 13.49 -14.54
CA GLU A 262 -23.47 12.90 -13.91
C GLU A 262 -22.29 12.92 -14.88
N MET A 263 -22.52 12.53 -16.12
CA MET A 263 -21.47 12.38 -17.13
C MET A 263 -22.04 12.54 -18.53
N GLU A 264 -21.28 13.14 -19.45
CA GLU A 264 -21.56 13.07 -20.88
C GLU A 264 -20.27 12.97 -21.70
N GLY A 265 -20.38 12.41 -22.91
CA GLY A 265 -19.31 12.41 -23.90
C GLY A 265 -19.64 11.56 -25.12
N GLU A 266 -18.78 11.63 -26.13
CA GLU A 266 -18.95 10.94 -27.41
C GLU A 266 -18.29 9.57 -27.39
N TYR A 267 -18.92 8.59 -28.03
CA TYR A 267 -18.39 7.26 -28.22
C TYR A 267 -18.30 6.93 -29.70
N HIS A 268 -17.29 6.18 -30.10
CA HIS A 268 -17.18 5.59 -31.41
C HIS A 268 -16.72 4.14 -31.25
N LEU A 269 -17.53 3.19 -31.70
CA LEU A 269 -17.25 1.75 -31.55
C LEU A 269 -16.89 1.36 -30.10
N ASP A 270 -17.74 1.75 -29.14
CA ASP A 270 -17.56 1.55 -27.69
C ASP A 270 -16.39 2.30 -27.03
N LYS A 271 -15.59 3.00 -27.82
CA LYS A 271 -14.44 3.76 -27.32
C LYS A 271 -14.84 5.21 -27.10
N ARG A 272 -14.41 5.77 -25.97
CA ARG A 272 -14.53 7.20 -25.69
C ARG A 272 -13.76 8.01 -26.74
N GLU A 273 -14.41 9.01 -27.30
CA GLU A 273 -13.90 9.93 -28.30
C GLU A 273 -14.24 11.38 -27.89
N GLY A 274 -13.36 12.33 -28.17
CA GLY A 274 -13.57 13.74 -27.84
C GLY A 274 -13.66 14.03 -26.34
N VAL A 275 -14.27 15.16 -25.99
CA VAL A 275 -14.33 15.65 -24.61
C VAL A 275 -15.40 14.88 -23.82
N HIS A 276 -14.97 14.29 -22.71
CA HIS A 276 -15.86 13.72 -21.70
C HIS A 276 -15.92 14.63 -20.49
N THR A 277 -17.14 14.98 -20.08
CA THR A 277 -17.40 15.83 -18.93
C THR A 277 -18.05 15.02 -17.83
N ARG A 278 -17.53 15.14 -16.61
CA ARG A 278 -18.15 14.61 -15.39
C ARG A 278 -18.56 15.77 -14.49
N TYR A 279 -19.64 15.58 -13.76
CA TYR A 279 -20.24 16.57 -12.87
C TYR A 279 -20.36 16.02 -11.46
N TYR A 280 -20.32 16.92 -10.50
CA TYR A 280 -20.70 16.63 -9.13
C TYR A 280 -22.24 16.59 -8.96
N PRO A 281 -22.77 15.99 -7.89
CA PRO A 281 -24.21 16.03 -7.57
C PRO A 281 -24.78 17.45 -7.42
N SER A 282 -23.95 18.45 -7.16
CA SER A 282 -24.37 19.85 -7.17
C SER A 282 -24.79 20.34 -8.56
N GLY A 283 -24.27 19.72 -9.63
CA GLY A 283 -24.37 20.14 -11.02
C GLY A 283 -23.14 20.90 -11.54
N LYS A 284 -22.15 21.19 -10.68
CA LYS A 284 -20.88 21.80 -11.09
C LYS A 284 -19.99 20.78 -11.80
N LYS A 285 -19.17 21.24 -12.75
CA LYS A 285 -18.19 20.39 -13.44
C LYS A 285 -17.18 19.84 -12.43
N GLN A 286 -16.89 18.55 -12.55
CA GLN A 286 -15.85 17.85 -11.82
C GLN A 286 -14.61 17.67 -12.68
N SER A 287 -14.79 17.28 -13.95
CA SER A 287 -13.69 17.07 -14.87
C SER A 287 -14.11 17.19 -16.33
N GLU A 288 -13.18 17.60 -17.18
CA GLU A 288 -13.24 17.55 -18.64
C GLU A 288 -11.97 16.89 -19.13
N ILE A 289 -12.09 15.81 -19.88
CA ILE A 289 -10.94 15.01 -20.34
C ILE A 289 -11.15 14.66 -21.80
N THR A 290 -10.17 14.98 -22.65
CA THR A 290 -10.21 14.62 -24.06
C THR A 290 -9.75 13.18 -24.24
N PHE A 291 -10.51 12.41 -25.03
CA PHE A 291 -10.20 11.04 -25.40
C PHE A 291 -10.03 10.89 -26.91
N GLU A 292 -9.13 10.01 -27.32
CA GLU A 292 -9.00 9.52 -28.69
C GLU A 292 -8.89 7.99 -28.64
N LYS A 293 -9.79 7.30 -29.36
CA LYS A 293 -9.83 5.82 -29.43
C LYS A 293 -9.80 5.15 -28.04
N GLY A 294 -10.47 5.77 -27.07
CA GLY A 294 -10.63 5.24 -25.71
C GLY A 294 -9.53 5.62 -24.72
N MET A 295 -8.40 6.18 -25.18
CA MET A 295 -7.29 6.65 -24.36
C MET A 295 -7.41 8.15 -24.12
N LYS A 296 -6.97 8.66 -22.97
CA LYS A 296 -6.86 10.10 -22.73
C LYS A 296 -5.82 10.66 -23.70
N ASN A 297 -6.22 11.60 -24.54
CA ASN A 297 -5.34 12.23 -25.50
C ASN A 297 -5.79 13.67 -25.74
N GLY A 298 -4.94 14.64 -25.39
CA GLY A 298 -5.26 16.06 -25.40
C GLY A 298 -5.53 16.65 -24.00
N PRO A 299 -6.16 17.84 -23.94
CA PRO A 299 -6.35 18.59 -22.71
C PRO A 299 -7.23 17.85 -21.70
N ALA A 300 -6.88 18.01 -20.42
CA ALA A 300 -7.66 17.56 -19.28
C ALA A 300 -7.66 18.61 -18.16
N LYS A 301 -8.80 18.75 -17.50
CA LYS A 301 -9.02 19.73 -16.43
C LYS A 301 -9.97 19.18 -15.38
N TRP A 302 -9.69 19.51 -14.13
CA TRP A 302 -10.51 19.14 -12.97
C TRP A 302 -10.83 20.38 -12.16
N TRP A 303 -11.97 20.32 -11.47
CA TRP A 303 -12.43 21.37 -10.57
C TRP A 303 -12.81 20.76 -9.22
N PHE A 304 -12.60 21.54 -8.17
CA PHE A 304 -13.19 21.28 -6.87
C PHE A 304 -14.71 21.55 -6.92
N GLU A 305 -15.45 20.97 -5.97
CA GLU A 305 -16.89 21.21 -5.78
C GLU A 305 -17.24 22.70 -5.58
N ASN A 306 -16.29 23.51 -5.07
CA ASN A 306 -16.51 24.94 -4.96
C ASN A 306 -16.48 25.68 -6.31
N GLY A 307 -16.06 25.01 -7.40
CA GLY A 307 -15.99 25.53 -8.77
C GLY A 307 -14.60 26.07 -9.15
N LYS A 308 -13.64 26.13 -8.22
CA LYS A 308 -12.26 26.50 -8.51
C LYS A 308 -11.54 25.33 -9.19
N THR A 309 -10.58 25.64 -10.06
CA THR A 309 -9.73 24.63 -10.70
C THR A 309 -8.97 23.84 -9.63
N ASP A 310 -8.88 22.53 -9.82
CA ASP A 310 -8.07 21.60 -9.01
C ASP A 310 -6.74 21.33 -9.72
N MET A 311 -6.80 20.86 -10.97
CA MET A 311 -5.62 20.65 -11.79
C MET A 311 -5.95 20.71 -13.28
N GLU A 312 -4.95 20.99 -14.09
CA GLU A 312 -5.07 20.94 -15.55
C GLU A 312 -3.72 20.58 -16.19
N GLY A 313 -3.81 19.96 -17.38
CA GLY A 313 -2.66 19.57 -18.18
C GLY A 313 -3.09 18.83 -19.44
N THR A 314 -2.15 18.13 -20.06
CA THR A 314 -2.38 17.38 -21.30
C THR A 314 -1.99 15.92 -21.10
N PHE A 315 -2.75 15.01 -21.71
CA PHE A 315 -2.36 13.62 -21.87
C PHE A 315 -1.93 13.32 -23.30
N VAL A 316 -0.99 12.38 -23.46
CA VAL A 316 -0.69 11.71 -24.71
C VAL A 316 -0.79 10.21 -24.46
N SER A 317 -1.77 9.54 -25.05
CA SER A 317 -2.01 8.09 -24.87
C SER A 317 -2.03 7.64 -23.40
N ASP A 318 -2.90 8.26 -22.59
CA ASP A 318 -3.04 8.05 -21.14
C ASP A 318 -1.87 8.52 -20.25
N ILE A 319 -0.80 9.05 -20.84
CA ILE A 319 0.40 9.50 -20.13
C ILE A 319 0.39 11.04 -19.99
N GLN A 320 0.71 11.56 -18.79
CA GLN A 320 0.82 13.01 -18.57
C GLN A 320 1.98 13.59 -19.38
N GLU A 321 1.71 14.67 -20.12
CA GLU A 321 2.69 15.30 -21.02
C GLU A 321 2.58 16.82 -20.93
N GLY A 322 3.72 17.50 -21.08
CA GLY A 322 3.80 18.96 -21.09
C GLY A 322 3.50 19.58 -19.72
N LYS A 323 3.00 20.82 -19.73
CA LYS A 323 2.79 21.59 -18.50
C LYS A 323 1.59 21.06 -17.72
N TRP A 324 1.80 20.79 -16.44
CA TRP A 324 0.76 20.51 -15.47
C TRP A 324 0.77 21.54 -14.36
N THR A 325 -0.43 21.98 -13.98
CA THR A 325 -0.63 22.94 -12.90
C THR A 325 -1.66 22.39 -11.93
N TYR A 326 -1.38 22.55 -10.64
CA TYR A 326 -2.20 22.08 -9.53
C TYR A 326 -2.50 23.26 -8.61
N TRP A 327 -3.76 23.41 -8.22
CA TRP A 327 -4.27 24.46 -7.36
C TRP A 327 -4.74 23.88 -6.02
N ARG A 328 -4.84 24.75 -5.03
CA ARG A 328 -5.46 24.43 -3.74
C ARG A 328 -6.94 24.79 -3.77
N THR A 329 -7.70 24.29 -2.80
CA THR A 329 -9.14 24.59 -2.65
C THR A 329 -9.44 26.08 -2.43
N ASP A 330 -8.46 26.87 -1.96
CA ASP A 330 -8.54 28.33 -1.86
C ASP A 330 -8.37 29.06 -3.21
N GLY A 331 -7.98 28.36 -4.28
CA GLY A 331 -7.73 28.90 -5.62
C GLY A 331 -6.30 29.40 -5.85
N GLY A 332 -5.44 29.39 -4.82
CA GLY A 332 -4.02 29.64 -4.97
C GLY A 332 -3.31 28.47 -5.66
N LYS A 333 -2.29 28.77 -6.46
CA LYS A 333 -1.45 27.72 -7.07
C LYS A 333 -0.78 26.90 -5.97
N GLY A 334 -0.86 25.57 -6.07
CA GLY A 334 -0.13 24.64 -5.23
C GLY A 334 1.24 24.33 -5.80
N ASN A 335 1.28 23.83 -7.03
CA ASN A 335 2.52 23.53 -7.76
C ASN A 335 2.31 23.42 -9.27
N GLU A 336 3.39 23.58 -10.03
CA GLU A 336 3.39 23.43 -11.49
C GLU A 336 4.75 22.99 -12.00
N GLY A 337 4.76 22.33 -13.16
CA GLY A 337 5.98 21.94 -13.86
C GLY A 337 5.66 21.15 -15.12
N MET A 338 6.70 20.60 -15.76
CA MET A 338 6.53 19.79 -16.97
C MET A 338 6.55 18.30 -16.63
N TYR A 339 5.71 17.55 -17.31
CA TYR A 339 5.84 16.11 -17.46
C TYR A 339 6.38 15.78 -18.85
N LYS A 340 7.18 14.73 -18.91
CA LYS A 340 7.60 14.05 -20.13
C LYS A 340 7.51 12.55 -19.89
N ASP A 341 6.79 11.84 -20.74
CA ASP A 341 6.56 10.39 -20.59
C ASP A 341 6.03 10.02 -19.18
N GLY A 342 5.18 10.88 -18.62
CA GLY A 342 4.57 10.68 -17.30
C GLY A 342 5.50 10.92 -16.12
N LYS A 343 6.72 11.41 -16.35
CA LYS A 343 7.70 11.74 -15.30
C LYS A 343 7.94 13.24 -15.22
N MET A 344 8.18 13.74 -14.02
CA MET A 344 8.55 15.15 -13.81
C MET A 344 9.84 15.48 -14.56
N GLU A 345 9.82 16.55 -15.35
CA GLU A 345 10.93 17.00 -16.19
C GLU A 345 11.13 18.52 -16.01
N GLY A 346 12.39 18.94 -15.98
CA GLY A 346 12.77 20.35 -15.83
C GLY A 346 12.37 20.95 -14.48
N LYS A 347 12.21 22.27 -14.47
CA LYS A 347 11.91 23.04 -13.25
C LYS A 347 10.46 22.85 -12.81
N TRP A 348 10.29 22.45 -11.57
CA TRP A 348 9.02 22.44 -10.85
C TRP A 348 9.01 23.49 -9.74
N THR A 349 7.87 24.13 -9.55
CA THR A 349 7.69 25.21 -8.58
C THR A 349 6.52 24.88 -7.67
N TRP A 350 6.70 25.10 -6.36
CA TRP A 350 5.66 24.99 -5.34
C TRP A 350 5.46 26.33 -4.65
N TRP A 351 4.23 26.63 -4.24
CA TRP A 351 3.90 27.87 -3.54
C TRP A 351 3.30 27.62 -2.17
N TYR A 352 3.61 28.52 -1.24
CA TYR A 352 2.93 28.65 0.04
C TYR A 352 1.48 29.14 -0.13
N GLN A 353 0.71 29.05 0.96
CA GLN A 353 -0.67 29.53 0.99
C GLN A 353 -0.78 31.03 0.68
N ASN A 354 0.20 31.82 1.13
CA ASN A 354 0.29 33.26 0.87
C ASN A 354 0.68 33.63 -0.58
N GLY A 355 0.90 32.64 -1.46
CA GLY A 355 1.24 32.83 -2.87
C GLY A 355 2.72 33.04 -3.17
N LYS A 356 3.59 33.12 -2.16
CA LYS A 356 5.05 33.14 -2.36
C LYS A 356 5.57 31.75 -2.71
N VAL A 357 6.66 31.69 -3.45
CA VAL A 357 7.32 30.42 -3.80
C VAL A 357 7.84 29.76 -2.53
N TRP A 358 7.53 28.48 -2.36
CA TRP A 358 8.08 27.63 -1.30
C TRP A 358 9.39 27.00 -1.74
N LYS A 359 9.39 26.38 -2.92
CA LYS A 359 10.60 25.75 -3.46
C LYS A 359 10.52 25.62 -4.97
N GLU A 360 11.71 25.57 -5.57
CA GLU A 360 11.95 25.30 -6.97
C GLU A 360 12.92 24.12 -7.05
N VAL A 361 12.58 23.11 -7.86
CA VAL A 361 13.35 21.87 -7.94
C VAL A 361 13.42 21.43 -9.39
N GLU A 362 14.63 21.16 -9.87
CA GLU A 362 14.87 20.62 -11.21
C GLU A 362 14.83 19.09 -11.21
N PHE A 363 14.10 18.51 -12.17
CA PHE A 363 13.96 17.07 -12.36
C PHE A 363 14.44 16.65 -13.75
N LYS A 364 14.93 15.42 -13.83
CA LYS A 364 15.18 14.71 -15.08
C LYS A 364 14.69 13.29 -14.92
N GLU A 365 13.79 12.85 -15.80
CA GLU A 365 13.20 11.49 -15.73
C GLU A 365 12.58 11.19 -14.35
N GLY A 366 11.95 12.18 -13.72
CA GLY A 366 11.30 12.04 -12.41
C GLY A 366 12.25 12.03 -11.20
N ILE A 367 13.56 12.18 -11.42
CA ILE A 367 14.58 12.20 -10.37
C ILE A 367 15.13 13.63 -10.24
N LYS A 368 15.35 14.11 -9.01
CA LYS A 368 15.97 15.43 -8.78
C LYS A 368 17.34 15.49 -9.47
N ASN A 369 17.51 16.45 -10.37
CA ASN A 369 18.72 16.60 -11.16
C ASN A 369 18.85 18.05 -11.61
N GLY A 370 19.81 18.77 -11.05
CA GLY A 370 19.99 20.21 -11.24
C GLY A 370 19.67 21.02 -9.98
N LEU A 371 19.27 22.28 -10.18
CA LEU A 371 19.19 23.26 -9.11
C LEU A 371 17.98 23.04 -8.20
N ASN A 372 18.21 23.12 -6.89
CA ASN A 372 17.19 23.13 -5.85
C ASN A 372 17.30 24.42 -5.04
N ILE A 373 16.18 25.12 -4.88
CA ILE A 373 16.06 26.32 -4.07
C ILE A 373 14.84 26.18 -3.18
N VAL A 374 15.01 26.41 -1.88
CA VAL A 374 13.91 26.46 -0.91
C VAL A 374 13.90 27.85 -0.28
N TYR A 375 12.70 28.39 -0.09
CA TYR A 375 12.46 29.72 0.43
C TYR A 375 11.69 29.64 1.75
N TYR A 376 11.95 30.59 2.66
CA TYR A 376 11.08 30.88 3.79
C TYR A 376 9.78 31.54 3.33
N GLU A 377 8.75 31.54 4.18
CA GLU A 377 7.46 32.20 3.87
C GLU A 377 7.59 33.72 3.65
N ASN A 378 8.65 34.35 4.16
CA ASN A 378 8.92 35.76 3.89
C ASN A 378 9.44 36.01 2.46
N GLY A 379 9.80 34.95 1.71
CA GLY A 379 10.29 35.00 0.33
C GLY A 379 11.81 34.99 0.20
N GLN A 380 12.55 35.01 1.31
CA GLN A 380 14.00 34.86 1.29
C GLN A 380 14.41 33.39 1.14
N ILE A 381 15.58 33.15 0.57
CA ILE A 381 16.11 31.79 0.38
C ILE A 381 16.44 31.20 1.74
N SER A 382 15.95 30.00 2.03
CA SER A 382 16.37 29.18 3.17
C SER A 382 17.65 28.43 2.83
N HIS A 383 17.66 27.75 1.69
CA HIS A 383 18.85 27.07 1.19
C HIS A 383 18.76 26.79 -0.29
N LYS A 384 19.92 26.57 -0.90
CA LYS A 384 20.04 26.17 -2.30
C LYS A 384 21.30 25.35 -2.55
N GLY A 385 21.23 24.51 -3.57
CA GLY A 385 22.32 23.69 -4.05
C GLY A 385 21.87 22.78 -5.19
N ASN A 386 22.75 21.92 -5.68
CA ASN A 386 22.43 21.04 -6.80
C ASN A 386 22.20 19.60 -6.35
N PHE A 387 21.36 18.89 -7.09
CA PHE A 387 21.23 17.44 -7.04
C PHE A 387 21.78 16.82 -8.32
N LEU A 388 22.38 15.64 -8.20
CA LEU A 388 22.68 14.77 -9.34
C LEU A 388 22.15 13.38 -9.03
N ASN A 389 21.26 12.88 -9.89
CA ASN A 389 20.61 11.57 -9.72
C ASN A 389 19.98 11.36 -8.32
N GLY A 390 19.39 12.41 -7.77
CA GLY A 390 18.69 12.37 -6.48
C GLY A 390 19.56 12.62 -5.25
N ALA A 391 20.89 12.72 -5.37
CA ALA A 391 21.80 13.02 -4.27
C ALA A 391 22.35 14.45 -4.32
N GLU A 392 22.52 15.10 -3.17
CA GLU A 392 23.13 16.43 -3.07
C GLU A 392 24.55 16.42 -3.65
N THR A 393 24.89 17.42 -4.45
CA THR A 393 26.21 17.56 -5.06
C THR A 393 26.63 19.01 -5.18
N GLY A 394 27.94 19.25 -5.17
CA GLY A 394 28.54 20.56 -5.36
C GLY A 394 28.34 21.48 -4.16
N TYR A 395 28.36 22.79 -4.42
CA TYR A 395 28.29 23.82 -3.40
C TYR A 395 26.85 24.06 -2.92
N TRP A 396 26.69 24.16 -1.60
CA TRP A 396 25.42 24.39 -0.93
C TRP A 396 25.51 25.61 -0.03
N GLU A 397 24.45 26.41 -0.04
CA GLU A 397 24.30 27.60 0.80
C GLU A 397 23.00 27.51 1.59
N MET A 398 23.07 27.85 2.88
CA MET A 398 21.95 27.98 3.80
C MET A 398 21.96 29.38 4.40
N PHE A 399 20.78 29.92 4.66
CA PHE A 399 20.59 31.29 5.14
C PHE A 399 19.61 31.31 6.33
N TYR A 400 19.74 32.33 7.17
CA TYR A 400 18.76 32.68 8.18
C TYR A 400 17.54 33.36 7.54
N GLU A 401 16.45 33.50 8.30
CA GLU A 401 15.22 34.18 7.86
C GLU A 401 15.39 35.68 7.60
N ASP A 402 16.52 36.29 7.99
CA ASP A 402 16.86 37.67 7.65
C ASP A 402 17.70 37.78 6.36
N GLY A 403 18.09 36.63 5.78
CA GLY A 403 18.80 36.51 4.52
C GLY A 403 20.31 36.44 4.67
N LYS A 404 20.83 36.54 5.90
CA LYS A 404 22.25 36.36 6.16
C LYS A 404 22.64 34.89 6.01
N LYS A 405 23.87 34.66 5.53
CA LYS A 405 24.42 33.32 5.38
C LYS A 405 24.50 32.64 6.75
N LYS A 406 23.94 31.44 6.83
CA LYS A 406 23.94 30.58 8.02
C LYS A 406 25.03 29.53 7.94
N MET A 407 25.18 28.92 6.77
CA MET A 407 26.15 27.85 6.56
C MET A 407 26.40 27.64 5.07
N ASP A 408 27.61 27.22 4.71
CA ASP A 408 27.94 26.78 3.34
C ASP A 408 29.01 25.70 3.32
N GLY A 409 29.02 24.91 2.24
CA GLY A 409 30.01 23.86 2.04
C GLY A 409 29.71 23.03 0.80
N TYR A 410 30.37 21.88 0.70
CA TYR A 410 30.25 21.00 -0.46
C TYR A 410 29.68 19.64 -0.07
N PHE A 411 28.76 19.16 -0.89
CA PHE A 411 28.33 17.77 -0.91
C PHE A 411 28.95 17.04 -2.10
N ASP A 412 29.26 15.77 -1.88
CA ASP A 412 29.60 14.81 -2.92
C ASP A 412 28.69 13.59 -2.74
N ASN A 413 27.78 13.36 -3.68
CA ASN A 413 26.82 12.25 -3.63
C ASN A 413 26.10 12.11 -2.27
N GLY A 414 25.60 13.20 -1.72
CA GLY A 414 24.87 13.25 -0.45
C GLY A 414 25.74 13.27 0.81
N VAL A 415 27.07 13.19 0.71
CA VAL A 415 27.98 13.27 1.87
C VAL A 415 28.71 14.61 1.93
N MET A 416 28.85 15.15 3.15
CA MET A 416 29.59 16.40 3.36
C MET A 416 31.07 16.17 3.10
N ASN A 417 31.68 16.97 2.22
CA ASN A 417 33.09 16.85 1.87
C ASN A 417 33.77 18.22 1.80
N GLY A 418 35.04 18.27 2.16
CA GLY A 418 35.83 19.49 2.23
C GLY A 418 35.36 20.47 3.31
N LYS A 419 35.56 21.76 3.05
CA LYS A 419 35.32 22.81 4.04
C LYS A 419 33.84 23.18 4.17
N TRP A 420 33.37 23.18 5.41
CA TRP A 420 32.05 23.63 5.81
C TRP A 420 32.17 24.78 6.80
N LYS A 421 31.50 25.89 6.50
CA LYS A 421 31.54 27.10 7.31
C LYS A 421 30.16 27.37 7.88
N GLY A 422 30.08 27.64 9.17
CA GLY A 422 28.87 28.10 9.85
C GLY A 422 29.06 29.53 10.34
N TYR A 423 27.98 30.28 10.42
CA TYR A 423 27.98 31.70 10.80
C TYR A 423 26.94 31.97 11.88
N TYR A 424 27.21 32.92 12.76
CA TYR A 424 26.23 33.49 13.69
C TYR A 424 25.25 34.42 12.95
N GLU A 425 24.14 34.77 13.59
CA GLU A 425 23.15 35.70 13.04
C GLU A 425 23.70 37.13 12.87
N ASN A 426 24.78 37.48 13.57
CA ASN A 426 25.51 38.73 13.35
C ASN A 426 26.43 38.70 12.10
N GLY A 427 26.49 37.57 11.38
CA GLY A 427 27.28 37.37 10.17
C GLY A 427 28.73 36.95 10.41
N GLN A 428 29.20 36.90 11.66
CA GLN A 428 30.54 36.42 11.97
C GLN A 428 30.63 34.91 11.85
N LYS A 429 31.83 34.39 11.55
CA LYS A 429 32.06 32.93 11.52
C LYS A 429 31.79 32.36 12.91
N LYS A 430 31.12 31.22 12.94
CA LYS A 430 30.90 30.38 14.12
C LYS A 430 31.85 29.19 14.11
N TYR A 431 32.01 28.57 12.95
CA TYR A 431 32.96 27.48 12.75
C TYR A 431 33.40 27.32 11.29
N GLU A 432 34.51 26.63 11.09
CA GLU A 432 35.04 26.16 9.82
C GLU A 432 35.58 24.75 10.06
N HIS A 433 34.87 23.77 9.54
CA HIS A 433 35.17 22.35 9.67
C HIS A 433 35.67 21.81 8.35
N ASN A 434 36.57 20.84 8.40
CA ASN A 434 36.94 20.07 7.24
C ASN A 434 36.36 18.66 7.39
N TYR A 435 35.56 18.25 6.42
CA TYR A 435 34.90 16.95 6.38
C TYR A 435 35.51 16.07 5.28
N LYS A 436 35.55 14.78 5.55
CA LYS A 436 35.78 13.72 4.57
C LYS A 436 34.72 12.65 4.82
N ASP A 437 33.89 12.37 3.83
CA ASP A 437 32.80 11.39 3.93
C ASP A 437 31.87 11.63 5.15
N SER A 438 31.51 12.89 5.38
CA SER A 438 30.73 13.36 6.55
C SER A 438 31.39 13.19 7.92
N VAL A 439 32.69 12.93 7.96
CA VAL A 439 33.49 12.82 9.19
C VAL A 439 34.48 13.98 9.28
N LEU A 440 34.60 14.61 10.46
CA LEU A 440 35.61 15.65 10.69
C LEU A 440 37.02 15.07 10.49
N GLU A 441 37.80 15.70 9.62
CA GLU A 441 39.13 15.27 9.22
C GLU A 441 40.04 16.49 9.01
N GLY A 442 41.15 16.54 9.71
CA GLY A 442 42.07 17.69 9.72
C GLY A 442 41.61 18.83 10.62
N LYS A 443 41.93 20.07 10.22
CA LYS A 443 41.74 21.27 11.04
C LYS A 443 40.28 21.70 11.10
N SER A 444 39.80 21.96 12.32
CA SER A 444 38.53 22.60 12.64
C SER A 444 38.79 23.85 13.48
N LEU A 445 38.09 24.92 13.15
CA LEU A 445 38.19 26.21 13.82
C LEU A 445 36.82 26.62 14.34
N TYR A 446 36.79 27.18 15.54
CA TYR A 446 35.59 27.72 16.18
C TYR A 446 35.87 29.16 16.59
N TRP A 447 34.85 30.01 16.54
CA TRP A 447 34.94 31.42 16.90
C TRP A 447 33.83 31.77 17.90
N TYR A 448 34.12 32.73 18.76
CA TYR A 448 33.10 33.40 19.58
C TYR A 448 32.26 34.35 18.74
N GLU A 449 31.10 34.73 19.25
CA GLU A 449 30.17 35.67 18.61
C GLU A 449 30.72 37.10 18.51
N ASN A 450 31.84 37.41 19.16
CA ASN A 450 32.57 38.67 19.00
C ASN A 450 33.63 38.61 17.88
N GLY A 451 33.88 37.44 17.29
CA GLY A 451 34.77 37.23 16.15
C GLY A 451 36.17 36.76 16.53
N ASN A 452 36.47 36.67 17.83
CA ASN A 452 37.72 36.08 18.30
C ASN A 452 37.69 34.56 18.15
N LEU A 453 38.83 33.97 17.81
CA LEU A 453 38.97 32.52 17.71
C LEU A 453 38.72 31.90 19.09
N GLN A 454 37.93 30.84 19.16
CA GLN A 454 37.60 30.09 20.38
C GLN A 454 38.48 28.85 20.50
N SER A 455 38.56 28.05 19.45
CA SER A 455 39.42 26.88 19.41
C SER A 455 39.92 26.55 18.00
N GLU A 456 41.08 25.89 17.97
CA GLU A 456 41.68 25.25 16.81
C GLU A 456 41.95 23.81 17.21
N GLU A 457 41.31 22.91 16.51
CA GLU A 457 41.27 21.49 16.81
C GLU A 457 41.67 20.72 15.55
N ASN A 458 42.42 19.64 15.70
CA ASN A 458 42.79 18.78 14.56
C ASN A 458 42.28 17.37 14.81
N TYR A 459 41.71 16.75 13.79
CA TYR A 459 41.06 15.44 13.86
C TYR A 459 41.66 14.47 12.86
N VAL A 460 41.78 13.20 13.25
CA VAL A 460 42.01 12.07 12.36
C VAL A 460 41.08 10.94 12.81
N ASN A 461 40.25 10.42 11.90
CA ASN A 461 39.30 9.33 12.22
C ASN A 461 38.43 9.63 13.46
N LYS A 462 37.84 10.83 13.53
CA LYS A 462 36.99 11.30 14.66
C LYS A 462 37.69 11.53 16.00
N LYS A 463 39.02 11.36 16.08
CA LYS A 463 39.78 11.59 17.32
C LYS A 463 40.68 12.80 17.18
N TYR A 464 40.89 13.54 18.27
CA TYR A 464 41.87 14.62 18.30
C TYR A 464 43.26 14.11 17.92
N HIS A 465 43.93 14.76 16.99
CA HIS A 465 45.27 14.40 16.53
C HIS A 465 45.98 15.64 15.96
N GLY A 466 47.15 15.98 16.51
CA GLY A 466 47.89 17.20 16.19
C GLY A 466 47.62 18.34 17.16
N ALA A 467 47.83 19.57 16.70
CA ALA A 467 47.73 20.77 17.53
C ALA A 467 46.31 20.97 18.09
N TYR A 468 46.24 21.39 19.34
CA TYR A 468 45.01 21.79 20.02
C TYR A 468 45.24 23.11 20.71
N LYS A 469 44.43 24.12 20.39
CA LYS A 469 44.53 25.45 20.98
C LYS A 469 43.15 25.99 21.30
N THR A 470 43.03 26.68 22.42
CA THR A 470 41.84 27.44 22.79
C THR A 470 42.24 28.83 23.23
N TRP A 471 41.31 29.77 23.12
CA TRP A 471 41.48 31.15 23.54
C TRP A 471 40.29 31.56 24.41
N HIS A 472 40.51 32.53 25.29
CA HIS A 472 39.45 33.22 26.01
C HIS A 472 38.69 34.15 25.05
N GLU A 473 37.50 34.57 25.45
CA GLU A 473 36.64 35.46 24.64
C GLU A 473 37.31 36.81 24.30
N ASN A 474 38.28 37.25 25.11
CA ASN A 474 39.10 38.44 24.86
C ASN A 474 40.27 38.22 23.89
N GLY A 475 40.40 37.02 23.30
CA GLY A 475 41.43 36.64 22.33
C GLY A 475 42.78 36.22 22.92
N LYS A 476 42.95 36.20 24.25
CA LYS A 476 44.16 35.67 24.89
C LYS A 476 44.17 34.14 24.86
N PRO A 477 45.33 33.48 24.71
CA PRO A 477 45.40 32.02 24.74
C PRO A 477 44.86 31.49 26.08
N CYS A 478 44.21 30.32 26.06
CA CYS A 478 43.65 29.66 27.23
C CYS A 478 44.35 28.30 27.44
N ILE A 479 44.40 27.48 26.40
CA ILE A 479 45.07 26.17 26.42
C ILE A 479 45.81 25.97 25.10
N GLU A 480 47.00 25.39 25.15
CA GLU A 480 47.65 24.86 23.96
C GLU A 480 48.38 23.55 24.26
N GLY A 481 48.37 22.63 23.30
CA GLY A 481 49.05 21.33 23.40
C GLY A 481 48.90 20.54 22.11
N ASN A 482 49.23 19.25 22.17
CA ASN A 482 49.00 18.32 21.07
C ASN A 482 48.25 17.08 21.56
N TYR A 483 47.42 16.54 20.70
CA TYR A 483 46.85 15.21 20.85
C TYR A 483 47.52 14.22 19.89
N GLU A 484 47.58 12.96 20.28
CA GLU A 484 47.93 11.84 19.42
C GLU A 484 46.89 10.75 19.62
N HIS A 485 46.12 10.43 18.58
CA HIS A 485 45.07 9.41 18.59
C HIS A 485 44.03 9.57 19.72
N GLY A 486 43.69 10.81 20.06
CA GLY A 486 42.73 11.18 21.09
C GLY A 486 43.33 11.37 22.48
N GLU A 487 44.63 11.14 22.66
CA GLU A 487 45.31 11.25 23.95
C GLU A 487 46.25 12.46 24.01
N LYS A 488 46.33 13.14 25.16
CA LYS A 488 47.28 14.26 25.33
C LYS A 488 48.71 13.77 25.11
N HIS A 489 49.47 14.51 24.30
CA HIS A 489 50.86 14.23 23.99
C HIS A 489 51.70 15.51 24.08
N GLY A 490 52.91 15.39 24.64
CA GLY A 490 53.87 16.49 24.75
C GLY A 490 53.49 17.51 25.82
N LYS A 491 53.96 18.75 25.64
CA LYS A 491 53.75 19.85 26.60
C LYS A 491 52.40 20.53 26.37
N TRP A 492 51.70 20.77 27.47
CA TRP A 492 50.40 21.43 27.56
C TRP A 492 50.54 22.69 28.42
N ASN A 493 50.27 23.86 27.85
CA ASN A 493 50.30 25.12 28.58
C ASN A 493 48.88 25.63 28.82
N TYR A 494 48.65 26.21 29.98
CA TYR A 494 47.37 26.79 30.39
C TYR A 494 47.56 28.22 30.86
N TYR A 495 46.67 29.10 30.46
CA TYR A 495 46.75 30.53 30.66
C TYR A 495 45.44 31.07 31.23
N ASN A 496 45.50 32.08 32.09
CA ASN A 496 44.31 32.81 32.52
C ASN A 496 43.86 33.81 31.45
N ASP A 497 42.74 34.49 31.71
CA ASP A 497 42.14 35.52 30.87
C ASP A 497 43.03 36.76 30.67
N PHE A 498 44.01 37.00 31.53
CA PHE A 498 45.04 38.02 31.32
C PHE A 498 46.19 37.57 30.40
N GLY A 499 46.20 36.31 29.96
CA GLY A 499 47.27 35.72 29.16
C GLY A 499 48.50 35.28 29.97
N VAL A 500 48.40 35.24 31.30
CA VAL A 500 49.48 34.78 32.19
C VAL A 500 49.41 33.25 32.30
N GLN A 501 50.55 32.58 32.10
CA GLN A 501 50.63 31.13 32.22
C GLN A 501 50.38 30.70 33.68
N THR A 502 49.43 29.78 33.88
CA THR A 502 49.05 29.25 35.20
C THR A 502 49.48 27.81 35.39
N LYS A 503 49.62 27.03 34.31
CA LYS A 503 50.11 25.64 34.35
C LYS A 503 50.91 25.25 33.10
N ALA A 504 51.83 24.32 33.28
CA ALA A 504 52.54 23.60 32.24
C ALA A 504 52.60 22.13 32.61
N GLU A 505 52.05 21.26 31.78
CA GLU A 505 51.92 19.83 32.03
C GLU A 505 52.55 19.05 30.88
N GLY A 506 53.28 17.98 31.16
CA GLY A 506 53.81 17.07 30.13
C GLY A 506 53.03 15.76 30.10
N TYR A 507 52.83 15.22 28.90
CA TYR A 507 52.12 13.96 28.69
C TYR A 507 52.83 13.07 27.67
N LYS A 508 52.70 11.76 27.84
CA LYS A 508 53.10 10.73 26.88
C LYS A 508 52.05 9.62 26.89
N ASN A 509 51.46 9.30 25.73
CA ASN A 509 50.36 8.32 25.61
C ASN A 509 49.24 8.57 26.63
N GLY A 510 48.79 9.83 26.72
CA GLY A 510 47.71 10.24 27.63
C GLY A 510 48.07 10.29 29.11
N ARG A 511 49.26 9.84 29.52
CA ARG A 511 49.68 9.81 30.93
C ARG A 511 50.60 10.98 31.29
N PRO A 512 50.51 11.52 32.52
CA PRO A 512 51.47 12.51 33.03
C PRO A 512 52.92 12.05 32.84
N HIS A 513 53.76 12.88 32.21
CA HIS A 513 55.18 12.58 31.97
C HIS A 513 56.00 13.87 31.95
N GLY A 514 57.17 13.86 32.59
CA GLY A 514 57.98 15.07 32.77
C GLY A 514 57.48 15.93 33.94
N LYS A 515 57.92 17.19 34.00
CA LYS A 515 57.60 18.10 35.12
C LYS A 515 56.29 18.82 34.87
N TRP A 516 55.34 18.68 35.78
CA TRP A 516 54.16 19.51 35.88
C TRP A 516 54.46 20.70 36.77
N ILE A 517 54.14 21.90 36.28
CA ILE A 517 54.43 23.16 36.96
C ILE A 517 53.13 23.96 37.03
N SER A 518 52.85 24.55 38.18
CA SER A 518 51.79 25.56 38.33
C SER A 518 52.33 26.83 39.00
N TRP A 519 51.70 27.97 38.72
CA TRP A 519 52.07 29.27 39.27
C TRP A 519 50.90 29.89 40.05
N HIS A 520 51.23 30.65 41.10
CA HIS A 520 50.30 31.51 41.81
C HIS A 520 49.90 32.71 40.95
N ARG A 521 48.85 33.43 41.35
CA ARG A 521 48.38 34.64 40.63
C ARG A 521 49.45 35.73 40.50
N ASN A 522 50.40 35.78 41.43
CA ASN A 522 51.51 36.75 41.41
C ASN A 522 52.72 36.30 40.58
N GLY A 523 52.64 35.15 39.89
CA GLY A 523 53.70 34.63 39.02
C GLY A 523 54.76 33.78 39.72
N ASN A 524 54.75 33.68 41.05
CA ASN A 524 55.63 32.75 41.77
C ASN A 524 55.19 31.30 41.53
N LEU A 525 56.14 30.36 41.51
CA LEU A 525 55.83 28.92 41.45
C LEU A 525 54.86 28.56 42.57
N GLN A 526 53.93 27.67 42.28
CA GLN A 526 52.99 27.09 43.25
C GLN A 526 53.30 25.61 43.43
N THR A 527 53.49 24.86 42.33
CA THR A 527 53.89 23.45 42.38
C THR A 527 54.92 23.10 41.31
N GLU A 528 55.80 22.17 41.63
CA GLU A 528 56.63 21.42 40.68
C GLU A 528 56.50 19.92 41.00
N ILE A 529 55.96 19.13 40.08
CA ILE A 529 55.67 17.71 40.29
C ILE A 529 56.23 16.91 39.11
N PRO A 530 57.34 16.19 39.27
CA PRO A 530 57.87 15.32 38.23
C PRO A 530 57.08 14.01 38.16
N TYR A 531 56.68 13.63 36.94
CA TYR A 531 55.98 12.41 36.62
C TYR A 531 56.78 11.55 35.65
N ASP A 532 56.64 10.24 35.82
CA ASP A 532 57.09 9.23 34.87
C ASP A 532 56.02 8.15 34.74
N GLU A 533 55.63 7.84 33.50
CA GLU A 533 54.51 6.95 33.15
C GLU A 533 53.21 7.14 33.96
N GLY A 534 52.88 8.38 34.33
CA GLY A 534 51.70 8.74 35.11
C GLY A 534 51.86 8.70 36.63
N LEU A 535 53.04 8.35 37.13
CA LEU A 535 53.33 8.26 38.57
C LEU A 535 54.32 9.36 38.99
N LYS A 536 54.11 9.97 40.15
CA LYS A 536 55.06 10.93 40.73
C LYS A 536 56.41 10.22 40.92
N ASN A 537 57.46 10.75 40.31
CA ASN A 537 58.79 10.17 40.31
C ASN A 537 59.85 11.29 40.27
N GLY A 538 60.58 11.49 41.36
CA GLY A 538 61.50 12.60 41.58
C GLY A 538 61.08 13.54 42.71
N THR A 539 61.71 14.72 42.80
CA THR A 539 61.44 15.70 43.86
C THR A 539 60.22 16.56 43.55
N VAL A 540 59.19 16.45 44.38
CA VAL A 540 57.98 17.28 44.37
C VAL A 540 58.17 18.49 45.26
N ARG A 541 57.79 19.67 44.80
CA ARG A 541 57.84 20.93 45.57
C ARG A 541 56.52 21.67 45.54
N PHE A 542 56.14 22.25 46.67
CA PHE A 542 55.06 23.22 46.79
C PHE A 542 55.63 24.50 47.40
N TYR A 543 55.12 25.62 46.92
CA TYR A 543 55.59 26.95 47.24
C TYR A 543 54.42 27.80 47.74
N ASN A 544 54.67 28.70 48.69
CA ASN A 544 53.70 29.73 49.05
C ASN A 544 53.76 30.91 48.07
N GLU A 545 52.84 31.88 48.23
CA GLU A 545 52.79 33.06 47.36
C GLU A 545 54.07 33.92 47.43
N LYS A 546 54.90 33.82 48.48
CA LYS A 546 56.19 34.53 48.55
C LYS A 546 57.31 33.83 47.78
N GLY A 547 57.04 32.68 47.16
CA GLY A 547 58.04 31.87 46.45
C GLY A 547 58.87 30.97 47.37
N GLU A 548 58.50 30.83 48.65
CA GLU A 548 59.20 29.94 49.58
C GLU A 548 58.66 28.51 49.47
N VAL A 549 59.55 27.52 49.43
CA VAL A 549 59.17 26.11 49.51
C VAL A 549 58.54 25.82 50.88
N VAL A 550 57.27 25.41 50.88
CA VAL A 550 56.51 24.98 52.07
C VAL A 550 56.45 23.46 52.20
N TYR A 551 56.59 22.73 51.10
CA TYR A 551 56.70 21.28 51.09
C TYR A 551 57.69 20.82 50.01
N GLU A 552 58.58 19.89 50.38
CA GLU A 552 59.48 19.19 49.46
C GLU A 552 59.59 17.73 49.86
N ALA A 553 59.34 16.81 48.91
CA ALA A 553 59.52 15.38 49.12
C ALA A 553 59.95 14.65 47.85
N VAL A 554 60.75 13.59 48.01
CA VAL A 554 61.19 12.70 46.92
C VAL A 554 60.18 11.55 46.80
N TYR A 555 59.64 11.37 45.60
CA TYR A 555 58.70 10.30 45.26
C TYR A 555 59.35 9.26 44.34
N LYS A 556 58.94 8.00 44.48
CA LYS A 556 59.21 6.92 43.51
C LYS A 556 57.93 6.11 43.31
N GLY A 557 57.33 6.23 42.14
CA GLY A 557 56.08 5.52 41.80
C GLY A 557 54.92 5.89 42.72
N ASN A 558 54.63 7.19 42.88
CA ASN A 558 53.62 7.75 43.80
C ASN A 558 53.86 7.56 45.31
N LYS A 559 54.87 6.77 45.71
CA LYS A 559 55.22 6.60 47.12
C LYS A 559 56.25 7.65 47.56
N VAL A 560 56.02 8.25 48.71
CA VAL A 560 56.99 9.14 49.36
C VAL A 560 58.17 8.30 49.84
N VAL A 561 59.37 8.62 49.36
CA VAL A 561 60.63 7.99 49.79
C VAL A 561 61.28 8.80 50.90
N LYS A 562 61.23 10.14 50.79
CA LYS A 562 61.83 11.06 51.77
C LYS A 562 61.09 12.39 51.77
N VAL A 563 60.67 12.87 52.93
CA VAL A 563 60.26 14.26 53.12
C VAL A 563 61.50 15.08 53.44
N VAL A 564 61.77 16.13 52.65
CA VAL A 564 62.94 17.01 52.80
C VAL A 564 62.56 18.26 53.58
N LYS A 565 61.36 18.81 53.34
CA LYS A 565 60.86 20.00 54.03
C LYS A 565 59.34 19.92 54.14
N GLN A 566 58.80 20.23 55.32
CA GLN A 566 57.37 20.35 55.54
C GLN A 566 57.18 21.42 56.63
N LYS A 567 56.66 22.59 56.27
CA LYS A 567 56.19 23.57 57.27
C LYS A 567 54.83 23.06 57.78
N GLU A 568 54.72 22.83 59.09
CA GLU A 568 53.40 22.72 59.74
C GLU A 568 52.65 24.04 59.52
N GLN A 569 51.34 23.93 59.26
CA GLN A 569 50.47 25.04 58.86
C GLN A 569 50.46 26.19 59.86
#